data_AF-A0A1B7NVC8-F1
#
_entry.id   AF-A0A1B7NVC8-F1
#
_cell.length_a   1.000
_cell.length_b   1.000
_cell.length_c   1.000
_cell.angle_alpha   90.00
_cell.angle_beta   90.00
_cell.angle_gamma   90.00
#
_symmetry.space_group_name_H-M   'P 1'
#
loop_
_entity.id
_entity.type
_entity.pdbx_description
1 polymer ?
#
loop_
_entity_poly.entity_id
_entity_poly.type
_entity_poly.pdbx_seq_one_letter_code
_entity_poly.pdbx_strand_id
1 'polypeptide(L)'
;MKPIVAVPATLALVYRAWSKKSLTAVGIVAAALTAVVHALHPCSAPFALLVAFFLSGTYVTKIKHDVKSRLTVSSTGSTGGEGPRTHVQVLANSVVASILILLD
;
A
#
# COMPACT_ATOMS: atom_id res chain seq x y z
N MET A 1 18.98 1.09 2.40
CA MET A 1 18.79 2.56 2.20
C MET A 1 19.10 3.35 3.47
N LYS A 2 19.35 4.67 3.41
CA LYS A 2 19.66 5.45 4.62
C LYS A 2 18.42 5.64 5.51
N PRO A 3 18.46 5.31 6.82
CA PRO A 3 17.30 5.44 7.72
C PRO A 3 16.75 6.87 7.80
N ILE A 4 17.63 7.88 7.72
CA ILE A 4 17.25 9.31 7.72
C ILE A 4 16.31 9.69 6.55
N VAL A 5 16.27 8.88 5.49
CA VAL A 5 15.33 9.05 4.37
C VAL A 5 14.13 8.11 4.52
N ALA A 6 14.37 6.86 4.92
CA ALA A 6 13.33 5.83 5.03
C ALA A 6 12.25 6.19 6.05
N VAL A 7 12.65 6.67 7.23
CA VAL A 7 11.76 7.00 8.33
C VAL A 7 10.80 8.14 7.97
N PRO A 8 11.26 9.33 7.55
CA PRO A 8 10.33 10.41 7.19
C PRO A 8 9.47 10.06 5.98
N ALA A 9 10.01 9.34 4.99
CA ALA A 9 9.21 8.88 3.86
C ALA A 9 8.08 7.94 4.30
N THR A 10 8.38 6.96 5.16
CA THR A 10 7.37 6.03 5.70
C THR A 10 6.30 6.77 6.50
N LEU A 11 6.70 7.72 7.36
CA LEU A 11 5.77 8.54 8.12
C LEU A 11 4.86 9.37 7.21
N ALA A 12 5.41 9.95 6.13
CA ALA A 12 4.63 10.69 5.15
C ALA A 12 3.60 9.80 4.43
N LEU A 13 3.96 8.56 4.07
CA LEU A 13 3.04 7.59 3.48
C LEU A 13 1.93 7.18 4.45
N VAL A 14 2.27 6.91 5.71
CA VAL A 14 1.32 6.57 6.78
C VAL A 14 0.34 7.71 7.00
N TYR A 15 0.86 8.94 7.16
CA TYR A 15 0.04 10.13 7.32
C TYR A 15 -0.89 10.34 6.12
N ARG A 16 -0.38 10.22 4.88
CA ARG A 16 -1.20 10.31 3.67
C ARG A 16 -2.28 9.23 3.65
N ALA A 17 -1.95 7.99 4.00
CA ALA A 17 -2.89 6.88 4.00
C ALA A 17 -4.03 7.11 4.99
N TRP A 18 -3.70 7.59 6.19
CA TRP A 18 -4.67 7.95 7.23
C TRP A 18 -5.51 9.18 6.85
N SER A 19 -4.88 10.26 6.41
CA SER A 19 -5.54 11.53 6.04
C SER A 19 -6.49 11.35 4.86
N LYS A 20 -6.09 10.56 3.85
CA LYS A 20 -6.94 10.26 2.67
C LYS A 20 -7.83 9.04 2.86
N LYS A 21 -7.86 8.43 4.05
CA LYS A 21 -8.62 7.20 4.36
C LYS A 21 -8.43 6.11 3.29
N SER A 22 -7.23 5.98 2.74
CA SER A 22 -6.97 5.09 1.60
C SER A 22 -6.71 3.64 2.02
N LEU A 23 -6.40 3.43 3.30
CA LEU A 23 -6.24 2.14 3.96
C LEU A 23 -7.03 2.12 5.27
N THR A 24 -7.47 0.93 5.65
CA THR A 24 -7.95 0.64 7.01
C THR A 24 -6.83 0.82 8.06
N ALA A 25 -7.19 0.98 9.33
CA ALA A 25 -6.20 1.11 10.41
C ALA A 25 -5.22 -0.07 10.45
N VAL A 26 -5.73 -1.30 10.36
CA VAL A 26 -4.90 -2.52 10.30
C VAL A 26 -4.07 -2.56 9.01
N GLY A 27 -4.63 -2.09 7.89
CA GLY A 27 -3.89 -1.94 6.63
C GLY A 27 -2.71 -0.97 6.75
N ILE A 28 -2.85 0.13 7.47
CA ILE A 28 -1.74 1.08 7.72
C ILE A 28 -0.62 0.41 8.52
N VAL A 29 -0.95 -0.36 9.55
CA VAL A 29 0.05 -1.13 10.31
C VAL A 29 0.78 -2.11 9.41
N ALA A 30 0.05 -2.90 8.61
CA ALA A 30 0.65 -3.83 7.65
C ALA A 30 1.55 -3.12 6.62
N ALA A 31 1.13 -1.96 6.12
CA ALA A 31 1.90 -1.17 5.17
C ALA A 31 3.18 -0.58 5.80
N ALA A 32 3.11 -0.12 7.05
CA ALA A 32 4.26 0.38 7.78
C ALA A 32 5.30 -0.74 8.01
N LEU A 33 4.86 -1.92 8.45
CA LEU A 33 5.74 -3.09 8.61
C LEU A 33 6.38 -3.50 7.27
N THR A 34 5.59 -3.53 6.19
CA THR A 34 6.10 -3.80 4.84
C THR A 34 7.16 -2.78 4.43
N ALA A 35 6.91 -1.48 4.67
CA ALA A 35 7.84 -0.41 4.34
C ALA A 35 9.16 -0.53 5.13
N VAL A 36 9.10 -0.94 6.40
CA VAL A 36 10.29 -1.23 7.21
C VAL A 36 11.11 -2.34 6.55
N VAL A 37 10.50 -3.49 6.23
CA VAL A 37 11.20 -4.60 5.57
C VAL A 37 11.86 -4.15 4.26
N HIS A 38 11.14 -3.43 3.41
CA HIS A 38 11.68 -2.94 2.13
C HIS A 38 12.79 -1.89 2.32
N ALA A 39 12.86 -1.23 3.47
CA ALA A 39 13.91 -0.29 3.82
C ALA A 39 15.17 -0.93 4.41
N LEU A 40 15.08 -2.17 4.89
CA LEU A 40 16.26 -2.89 5.42
C LEU A 40 17.25 -3.26 4.32
N HIS A 41 16.76 -3.47 3.10
CA HIS A 41 17.61 -3.85 1.98
C HIS A 41 18.71 -2.80 1.69
N PRO A 42 19.96 -3.20 1.39
CA PRO A 42 21.06 -2.27 1.10
C PRO A 42 20.73 -1.33 -0.07
N CYS A 43 20.23 -1.88 -1.18
CA CYS A 43 19.75 -1.13 -2.33
C CYS A 43 18.41 -0.44 -2.02
N SER A 44 18.23 0.80 -2.48
CA SER A 44 16.98 1.58 -2.29
C SER A 44 15.83 1.16 -3.20
N ALA A 45 16.08 0.29 -4.19
CA ALA A 45 15.08 -0.10 -5.19
C ALA A 45 13.81 -0.70 -4.59
N PRO A 46 13.85 -1.63 -3.61
CA PRO A 46 12.63 -2.22 -3.06
C PRO A 46 11.71 -1.19 -2.42
N PHE A 47 12.27 -0.30 -1.59
CA PHE A 47 11.49 0.77 -0.97
C PHE A 47 10.96 1.77 -2.01
N ALA A 48 11.79 2.17 -2.99
CA ALA A 48 11.38 3.12 -4.02
C ALA A 48 10.23 2.57 -4.88
N LEU A 49 10.29 1.29 -5.27
CA LEU A 49 9.23 0.62 -6.01
C LEU A 49 7.96 0.46 -5.17
N LEU A 50 8.08 0.18 -3.88
CA LEU A 50 6.93 0.15 -2.96
C LEU A 50 6.23 1.52 -2.90
N VAL A 51 6.99 2.61 -2.79
CA VAL A 51 6.45 3.98 -2.82
C VAL A 51 5.76 4.26 -4.15
N ALA A 52 6.43 3.96 -5.26
CA ALA A 52 5.89 4.18 -6.60
C ALA A 52 4.58 3.39 -6.80
N PHE A 53 4.56 2.10 -6.45
CA PHE A 53 3.38 1.24 -6.52
C PHE A 53 2.23 1.79 -5.67
N PHE A 54 2.51 2.16 -4.42
CA PHE A 54 1.48 2.70 -3.53
C PHE A 54 0.88 4.00 -4.08
N LEU A 55 1.71 4.96 -4.50
CA LEU A 55 1.24 6.26 -4.99
C LEU A 55 0.48 6.12 -6.32
N SER A 56 1.07 5.46 -7.29
CA SER A 56 0.48 5.23 -8.61
C SER A 56 -0.80 4.40 -8.51
N GLY A 57 -0.77 3.28 -7.77
CA GLY A 57 -1.95 2.45 -7.53
C GLY A 57 -3.07 3.25 -6.88
N THR A 58 -2.79 4.06 -5.86
CA THR A 58 -3.82 4.91 -5.21
C THR A 58 -4.41 5.94 -6.18
N TYR A 59 -3.63 6.44 -7.14
CA TYR A 59 -4.09 7.42 -8.11
C TYR A 59 -4.92 6.76 -9.22
N VAL A 60 -4.35 5.74 -9.87
CA VAL A 60 -4.96 5.07 -11.03
C VAL A 60 -6.24 4.35 -10.66
N THR A 61 -6.35 3.75 -9.46
CA THR A 61 -7.59 3.08 -9.03
C THR A 61 -8.77 4.04 -8.82
N LYS A 62 -8.53 5.35 -8.76
CA LYS A 62 -9.61 6.35 -8.66
C LYS A 62 -10.10 6.81 -10.02
N ILE A 63 -9.34 6.56 -11.09
CA ILE A 63 -9.75 6.92 -12.45
C ILE A 63 -10.98 6.08 -12.81
N LYS A 64 -12.06 6.77 -13.21
CA LYS A 64 -13.35 6.14 -13.55
C LYS A 64 -13.92 5.22 -12.46
N HIS A 65 -13.64 5.51 -11.19
CA HIS A 65 -14.15 4.71 -10.07
C HIS A 65 -15.69 4.63 -10.05
N ASP A 66 -16.38 5.73 -10.38
CA ASP A 66 -17.84 5.76 -10.50
C ASP A 66 -18.35 4.75 -11.54
N VAL A 67 -17.74 4.73 -12.73
CA VAL A 67 -18.06 3.78 -13.81
C VAL A 67 -17.82 2.34 -13.34
N LYS A 68 -16.67 2.07 -12.71
CA LYS A 68 -16.38 0.74 -12.13
C LYS A 68 -17.47 0.32 -11.14
N SER A 69 -17.84 1.21 -10.22
CA SER A 69 -18.84 0.89 -9.18
C SER A 69 -20.24 0.57 -9.72
N ARG A 70 -20.59 1.06 -10.91
CA ARG A 70 -21.86 0.74 -11.58
C ARG A 70 -21.81 -0.58 -12.35
N LEU A 71 -20.62 -1.04 -12.72
CA LEU A 71 -20.41 -2.25 -13.53
C LEU A 71 -19.96 -3.46 -12.70
N THR A 72 -19.52 -3.24 -11.45
CA THR A 72 -19.01 -4.30 -10.58
C THR A 72 -19.79 -4.40 -9.29
N VAL A 73 -20.11 -5.62 -8.87
CA VAL A 73 -20.69 -5.92 -7.55
C VAL A 73 -19.58 -6.41 -6.62
N SER A 74 -19.61 -6.00 -5.36
CA SER A 74 -18.70 -6.56 -4.35
C SER A 74 -18.91 -8.06 -4.22
N SER A 75 -17.84 -8.84 -4.01
CA SER A 75 -17.94 -10.28 -3.74
C SER A 75 -18.74 -10.61 -2.47
N THR A 76 -18.92 -9.64 -1.58
CA THR A 76 -19.77 -9.73 -0.38
C THR A 76 -21.21 -9.27 -0.61
N GLY A 77 -21.61 -8.93 -1.84
CA GLY A 77 -23.00 -8.62 -2.21
C GLY A 77 -23.50 -7.22 -1.82
N SER A 78 -22.66 -6.35 -1.24
CA SER A 78 -23.06 -4.96 -0.96
C SER A 78 -23.08 -4.10 -2.21
N THR A 79 -24.13 -3.29 -2.39
CA THR A 79 -24.20 -2.20 -3.36
C THR A 79 -23.37 -1.01 -2.86
N GLY A 80 -22.39 -0.56 -3.65
CA GLY A 80 -21.45 0.51 -3.28
C GLY A 80 -20.01 0.01 -3.17
N GLY A 81 -19.09 0.75 -3.80
CA GLY A 81 -17.73 0.31 -4.13
C GLY A 81 -16.84 -0.17 -2.97
N GLU A 82 -15.73 -0.83 -3.33
CA GLU A 82 -14.70 -1.27 -2.38
C GLU A 82 -14.29 -0.12 -1.45
N GLY A 83 -14.47 -0.32 -0.14
CA GLY A 83 -14.03 0.63 0.88
C GLY A 83 -12.50 0.79 0.94
N PRO A 84 -11.96 1.39 2.01
CA PRO A 84 -10.51 1.51 2.18
C PRO A 84 -9.81 0.15 2.07
N ARG A 85 -8.65 0.12 1.42
CA ARG A 85 -7.89 -1.12 1.21
C ARG A 85 -7.47 -1.75 2.54
N THR A 86 -7.54 -3.07 2.62
CA THR A 86 -7.30 -3.82 3.85
C THR A 86 -5.87 -4.33 3.94
N HIS A 87 -5.50 -4.87 5.10
CA HIS A 87 -4.22 -5.55 5.30
C HIS A 87 -4.06 -6.75 4.34
N VAL A 88 -5.14 -7.45 3.98
CA VAL A 88 -5.10 -8.56 3.02
C VAL A 88 -4.59 -8.08 1.67
N GLN A 89 -5.13 -6.97 1.16
CA GLN A 89 -4.67 -6.41 -0.11
C GLN A 89 -3.23 -5.89 -0.02
N VAL A 90 -2.82 -5.30 1.10
CA VAL A 90 -1.42 -4.89 1.29
C VAL A 90 -0.49 -6.10 1.20
N LEU A 91 -0.75 -7.13 2.01
CA LEU A 91 0.08 -8.33 2.08
C LEU A 91 0.07 -9.12 0.76
N ALA A 92 -1.07 -9.24 0.09
CA ALA A 92 -1.18 -9.91 -1.20
C ALA A 92 -0.26 -9.26 -2.26
N ASN A 93 -0.04 -7.95 -2.19
CA ASN A 93 0.85 -7.26 -3.12
C ASN A 93 2.32 -7.28 -2.69
N SER A 94 2.63 -7.48 -1.40
CA SER A 94 3.97 -7.21 -0.86
C SER A 94 4.66 -8.38 -0.16
N VAL A 95 3.95 -9.45 0.23
CA VAL A 95 4.51 -10.51 1.08
C VAL A 95 5.65 -11.27 0.39
N VAL A 96 5.47 -11.63 -0.89
CA VAL A 96 6.49 -12.34 -1.65
C VAL A 96 7.76 -11.48 -1.78
N ALA A 97 7.61 -10.20 -2.14
CA ALA A 97 8.73 -9.27 -2.21
C ALA A 97 9.40 -9.11 -0.83
N SER A 98 8.62 -9.00 0.25
CA SER A 98 9.15 -8.90 1.62
C SER A 98 9.98 -10.12 2.00
N ILE A 99 9.51 -11.33 1.66
CA ILE A 99 10.25 -12.57 1.92
C ILE A 99 11.55 -12.58 1.12
N LEU A 100 11.50 -12.27 -0.18
CA LEU A 100 12.71 -12.24 -1.03
C LEU A 100 13.74 -11.24 -0.51
N ILE A 101 13.31 -10.03 -0.11
CA ILE A 101 14.18 -8.99 0.46
C ILE A 101 14.87 -9.43 1.76
N LEU A 102 14.24 -10.31 2.54
CA LEU A 102 14.83 -10.83 3.78
C LEU A 102 15.76 -12.02 3.56
N LEU A 103 15.67 -12.68 2.40
CA LEU A 103 16.48 -13.84 2.03
C LEU A 103 17.68 -13.49 1.13
N ASP A 104 17.60 -12.35 0.43
CA ASP A 104 18.65 -11.77 -0.42
C ASP A 104 19.57 -10.83 0.38
#